data_AF-A0A383BYA8-F1
#
_entry.id   AF-A0A383BYA8-F1
#
_cell.length_a   1.000
_cell.length_b   1.000
_cell.length_c   1.000
_cell.angle_alpha   90.00
_cell.angle_beta   90.00
_cell.angle_gamma   90.00
#
_symmetry.space_group_name_H-M   'P 1'
#
loop_
_entity.id
_entity.type
_entity.pdbx_description
1 polymer ?
#
loop_
_entity_poly.entity_id
_entity_poly.type
_entity_poly.pdbx_seq_one_letter_code
_entity_poly.pdbx_strand_id
1 'polypeptide(L)'
;MKKIKTAFIFKPSNPYMSKTAWATTYYHFFMNALNRHPELEMAYFPAEKQFDASKLRDKFDIILLWENHPWGSPDELSGIQNLDIPVICRINDADDAKPKGKIPYHEKYKIDHYFGYIPEPFFHKHYPKSFKYKEIFYGVEPKLYENLTPYSKRIKERILCSGAAGRTDLLYRLKDIRRGTA
;
A
#
# COMPACT_ATOMS: atom_id res chain seq x y z
N MET A 1 15.08 23.05 -5.32
CA MET A 1 14.10 22.34 -6.17
C MET A 1 12.72 22.53 -5.56
N LYS A 2 11.69 22.81 -6.38
CA LYS A 2 10.30 22.88 -5.90
C LYS A 2 9.86 21.47 -5.52
N LYS A 3 9.31 21.29 -4.31
CA LYS A 3 8.78 20.00 -3.85
C LYS A 3 7.48 19.65 -4.57
N ILE A 4 7.22 18.37 -4.77
CA ILE A 4 5.95 17.83 -5.28
C ILE A 4 4.96 17.76 -4.12
N LYS A 5 3.92 18.60 -4.19
CA LYS A 5 2.84 18.63 -3.20
C LYS A 5 1.92 17.44 -3.41
N THR A 6 1.89 16.56 -2.42
CA THR A 6 1.20 15.27 -2.50
C THR A 6 0.05 15.22 -1.51
N ALA A 7 -1.18 15.06 -2.01
CA ALA A 7 -2.35 14.81 -1.17
C ALA A 7 -2.53 13.30 -0.97
N PHE A 8 -2.24 12.78 0.21
CA PHE A 8 -2.46 11.38 0.55
C PHE A 8 -3.85 11.19 1.19
N ILE A 9 -4.73 10.51 0.47
CA ILE A 9 -6.09 10.17 0.93
C ILE A 9 -6.12 8.70 1.32
N PHE A 10 -6.59 8.40 2.52
CA PHE A 10 -6.62 7.05 3.05
C PHE A 10 -7.76 6.86 4.05
N LYS A 11 -8.14 5.59 4.25
CA LYS A 11 -9.13 5.19 5.25
C LYS A 11 -8.46 4.94 6.61
N PRO A 12 -8.72 5.73 7.65
CA PRO A 12 -8.11 5.54 8.98
C PRO A 12 -8.43 4.20 9.63
N SER A 13 -9.64 3.68 9.39
CA SER A 13 -10.07 2.36 9.87
C SER A 13 -9.35 1.18 9.20
N ASN A 14 -8.58 1.41 8.14
CA ASN A 14 -7.77 0.35 7.53
C ASN A 14 -6.73 -0.17 8.55
N PRO A 15 -6.67 -1.49 8.82
CA PRO A 15 -5.82 -2.03 9.87
C PRO A 15 -4.31 -1.83 9.60
N TYR A 16 -3.89 -1.63 8.35
CA TYR A 16 -2.49 -1.37 7.99
C TYR A 16 -2.09 0.11 8.09
N MET A 17 -3.06 1.01 8.31
CA MET A 17 -2.82 2.42 8.64
C MET A 17 -2.64 2.64 10.14
N SER A 18 -2.09 1.63 10.84
CA SER A 18 -1.80 1.65 12.27
C SER A 18 -0.36 1.25 12.58
N LYS A 19 0.24 1.88 13.61
CA LYS A 19 1.53 1.49 14.20
C LYS A 19 1.48 0.14 14.92
N THR A 20 0.28 -0.35 15.25
CA THR A 20 0.07 -1.61 15.96
C THR A 20 -0.33 -2.75 15.03
N ALA A 21 -0.38 -2.50 13.71
CA ALA A 21 -0.62 -3.53 12.72
C ALA A 21 0.48 -4.60 12.77
N TRP A 22 0.15 -5.85 12.46
CA TRP A 22 1.17 -6.89 12.30
C TRP A 22 2.07 -6.65 11.06
N ALA A 23 1.59 -5.88 10.08
CA ALA A 23 2.32 -5.42 8.90
C ALA A 23 2.52 -3.89 8.94
N THR A 24 3.33 -3.39 9.88
CA THR A 24 3.58 -1.95 10.03
C THR A 24 4.36 -1.31 8.88
N THR A 25 4.96 -2.10 7.98
CA THR A 25 5.70 -1.63 6.80
C THR A 25 4.92 -0.59 6.00
N TYR A 26 3.63 -0.85 5.84
CA TYR A 26 2.66 -0.01 5.17
C TYR A 26 2.47 1.36 5.83
N TYR A 27 2.17 1.37 7.13
CA TYR A 27 2.12 2.59 7.91
C TYR A 27 3.43 3.38 7.79
N HIS A 28 4.57 2.73 8.01
CA HIS A 28 5.86 3.41 8.00
C HIS A 28 6.25 3.94 6.62
N PHE A 29 5.89 3.27 5.53
CA PHE A 29 6.13 3.77 4.19
C PHE A 29 5.39 5.09 3.95
N PHE A 30 4.07 5.12 4.13
CA PHE A 30 3.25 6.30 3.82
C PHE A 30 3.36 7.43 4.86
N MET A 31 3.49 7.09 6.15
CA MET A 31 3.47 8.07 7.24
C MET A 31 4.86 8.56 7.63
N ASN A 32 5.92 7.77 7.38
CA ASN A 32 7.27 8.14 7.79
C ASN A 32 8.22 8.29 6.59
N ALA A 33 8.32 7.31 5.71
CA ALA A 33 9.33 7.30 4.64
C ALA A 33 9.09 8.42 3.62
N LEU A 34 7.86 8.57 3.12
CA LEU A 34 7.52 9.63 2.16
C LEU A 34 7.72 11.04 2.75
N ASN A 35 7.44 11.24 4.04
CA ASN A 35 7.67 12.51 4.74
C ASN A 35 9.14 12.93 4.81
N ARG A 36 10.07 11.96 4.81
CA ARG A 36 11.51 12.24 4.84
C ARG A 36 12.08 12.50 3.45
N HIS A 37 11.33 12.23 2.39
CA HIS A 37 11.83 12.39 1.04
C HIS A 37 12.01 13.89 0.71
N PRO A 38 13.21 14.34 0.30
CA PRO A 38 13.50 15.77 0.14
C PRO A 38 12.68 16.43 -0.98
N GLU A 39 12.18 15.65 -1.92
CA GLU A 39 11.42 16.11 -3.08
C GLU A 39 9.91 16.15 -2.85
N LEU A 40 9.42 15.60 -1.73
CA LEU A 40 7.98 15.50 -1.45
C LEU A 40 7.56 16.47 -0.35
N GLU A 41 6.37 17.02 -0.51
CA GLU A 41 5.62 17.74 0.52
C GLU A 41 4.28 17.04 0.72
N MET A 42 4.16 16.25 1.78
CA MET A 42 2.97 15.42 2.02
C MET A 42 1.92 16.19 2.82
N ALA A 43 0.65 16.08 2.39
CA ALA A 43 -0.52 16.44 3.20
C ALA A 43 -1.43 15.22 3.35
N TYR A 44 -2.02 15.07 4.53
CA TYR A 44 -2.72 13.86 4.95
C TYR A 44 -4.22 14.11 5.10
N PHE A 45 -5.03 13.32 4.39
CA PHE A 45 -6.48 13.45 4.32
C PHE A 45 -7.16 12.14 4.75
N PRO A 46 -7.36 11.94 6.05
CA PRO A 46 -8.11 10.79 6.55
C PRO A 46 -9.60 10.92 6.18
N ALA A 47 -10.16 9.91 5.52
CA ALA A 47 -11.59 9.88 5.21
C ALA A 47 -12.13 8.44 5.18
N GLU A 48 -13.28 8.22 5.83
CA GLU A 48 -13.89 6.89 5.93
C GLU A 48 -14.76 6.56 4.71
N LYS A 49 -15.83 7.34 4.50
CA LYS A 49 -16.85 7.06 3.49
C LYS A 49 -16.70 7.94 2.25
N GLN A 50 -16.59 9.25 2.44
CA GLN A 50 -16.57 10.22 1.36
C GLN A 50 -15.46 11.23 1.58
N PHE A 51 -14.84 11.67 0.49
CA PHE A 51 -13.91 12.77 0.46
C PHE A 51 -14.22 13.68 -0.73
N ASP A 52 -14.37 14.98 -0.45
CA ASP A 52 -14.53 16.01 -1.48
C ASP A 52 -13.16 16.42 -2.03
N ALA A 53 -12.82 15.84 -3.19
CA ALA A 53 -11.54 16.06 -3.86
C ALA A 53 -11.44 17.47 -4.46
N SER A 54 -12.56 18.18 -4.68
CA SER A 54 -12.52 19.55 -5.22
C SER A 54 -11.70 20.51 -4.35
N LYS A 55 -11.59 20.22 -3.05
CA LYS A 55 -10.77 20.96 -2.08
C LYS A 55 -9.27 20.95 -2.40
N LEU A 56 -8.81 20.01 -3.22
CA LEU A 56 -7.41 19.82 -3.62
C LEU A 56 -7.03 20.63 -4.87
N ARG A 57 -8.01 21.18 -5.59
CA ARG A 57 -7.81 22.00 -6.80
C ARG A 57 -6.78 23.10 -6.56
N ASP A 58 -5.84 23.24 -7.49
CA ASP A 58 -4.77 24.24 -7.52
C ASP A 58 -3.81 24.23 -6.32
N LYS A 59 -3.89 23.22 -5.44
CA LYS A 59 -3.08 23.13 -4.21
C LYS A 59 -2.05 22.01 -4.24
N PHE A 60 -2.32 20.94 -4.98
CA PHE A 60 -1.52 19.72 -5.00
C PHE A 60 -1.12 19.37 -6.43
N ASP A 61 0.09 18.84 -6.57
CA ASP A 61 0.63 18.38 -7.83
C ASP A 61 0.21 16.93 -8.12
N ILE A 62 0.00 16.11 -7.08
CA ILE A 62 -0.46 14.72 -7.20
C ILE A 62 -1.45 14.35 -6.08
N ILE A 63 -2.35 13.40 -6.38
CA ILE A 63 -3.17 12.70 -5.39
C ILE A 63 -2.62 11.29 -5.23
N LEU A 64 -2.35 10.88 -4.00
CA LEU A 64 -1.90 9.55 -3.65
C LEU A 64 -3.03 8.79 -2.94
N LEU A 65 -3.37 7.61 -3.45
CA LEU A 65 -4.35 6.71 -2.84
C LEU A 65 -3.66 5.48 -2.25
N TRP A 66 -4.15 5.05 -1.09
CA TRP A 66 -3.67 3.85 -0.41
C TRP A 66 -4.04 2.55 -1.17
N GLU A 67 -5.24 2.48 -1.74
CA GLU A 67 -5.67 1.34 -2.56
C GLU A 67 -6.81 1.72 -3.52
N ASN A 68 -6.92 1.01 -4.65
CA ASN A 68 -8.02 1.12 -5.62
C ASN A 68 -9.26 0.33 -5.19
N HIS A 69 -9.64 0.43 -3.91
CA HIS A 69 -10.82 -0.24 -3.35
C HIS A 69 -11.25 0.42 -2.01
N PRO A 70 -12.55 0.43 -1.66
CA PRO A 70 -13.07 1.03 -0.42
C PRO A 70 -12.55 0.43 0.90
N TRP A 71 -11.80 -0.66 0.83
CA TRP A 71 -11.13 -1.24 2.00
C TRP A 71 -10.00 -0.33 2.50
N GLY A 72 -9.37 0.42 1.60
CA GLY A 72 -8.19 1.21 1.87
C GLY A 72 -8.31 2.71 1.55
N SER A 73 -9.22 3.07 0.66
CA SER A 73 -9.56 4.45 0.29
C SER A 73 -11.03 4.74 0.63
N PRO A 74 -11.46 6.02 0.68
CA PRO A 74 -12.86 6.37 0.88
C PRO A 74 -13.76 5.75 -0.19
N ASP A 75 -14.97 5.34 0.18
CA ASP A 75 -15.95 4.72 -0.73
C ASP A 75 -16.28 5.62 -1.95
N GLU A 76 -16.19 6.94 -1.76
CA GLU A 76 -16.44 7.97 -2.77
C GLU A 76 -15.41 9.11 -2.70
N LEU A 77 -14.94 9.54 -3.88
CA LEU A 77 -14.09 10.72 -4.07
C LEU A 77 -14.85 11.73 -4.95
N SER A 78 -15.68 12.58 -4.34
CA SER A 78 -16.52 13.51 -5.10
C SER A 78 -15.67 14.61 -5.76
N GLY A 79 -16.05 14.99 -6.98
CA GLY A 79 -15.33 16.00 -7.75
C GLY A 79 -13.96 15.57 -8.32
N ILE A 80 -13.49 14.34 -8.05
CA ILE A 80 -12.19 13.84 -8.53
C ILE A 80 -12.07 13.89 -10.05
N GLN A 81 -13.18 13.62 -10.76
CA GLN A 81 -13.25 13.62 -12.21
C GLN A 81 -12.99 15.00 -12.84
N ASN A 82 -13.22 16.07 -12.07
CA ASN A 82 -13.09 17.45 -12.54
C ASN A 82 -11.74 18.08 -12.19
N LEU A 83 -10.78 17.28 -11.70
CA LEU A 83 -9.44 17.73 -11.34
C LEU A 83 -8.44 17.36 -12.42
N ASP A 84 -7.65 18.36 -12.83
CA ASP A 84 -6.44 18.15 -13.64
C ASP A 84 -5.24 17.83 -12.75
N ILE A 85 -5.44 16.94 -11.78
CA ILE A 85 -4.40 16.44 -10.88
C ILE A 85 -4.28 14.94 -11.14
N PRO A 86 -3.07 14.41 -11.41
CA PRO A 86 -2.87 12.98 -11.59
C PRO A 86 -3.08 12.22 -10.28
N VAL A 87 -3.75 11.08 -10.36
CA VAL A 87 -3.99 10.17 -9.24
C VAL A 87 -3.08 8.96 -9.36
N ILE A 88 -2.23 8.78 -8.36
CA ILE A 88 -1.33 7.63 -8.23
C ILE A 88 -1.89 6.72 -7.14
N CYS A 89 -2.03 5.43 -7.44
CA CYS A 89 -2.64 4.48 -6.53
C CYS A 89 -1.73 3.30 -6.22
N ARG A 90 -1.56 2.97 -4.94
CA ARG A 90 -0.90 1.72 -4.56
C ARG A 90 -1.81 0.53 -4.85
N ILE A 91 -1.22 -0.57 -5.30
CA ILE A 91 -1.91 -1.87 -5.36
C ILE A 91 -1.64 -2.67 -4.09
N ASN A 92 -2.68 -3.32 -3.57
CA ASN A 92 -2.52 -4.38 -2.57
C ASN A 92 -2.28 -5.72 -3.27
N ASP A 93 -3.05 -6.75 -2.94
CA ASP A 93 -2.99 -8.03 -3.61
C ASP A 93 -3.53 -7.90 -5.05
N ALA A 94 -2.72 -8.26 -6.04
CA ALA A 94 -3.09 -8.11 -7.44
C ALA A 94 -4.13 -9.15 -7.88
N ASP A 95 -4.07 -10.36 -7.32
CA ASP A 95 -5.01 -11.46 -7.58
C ASP A 95 -6.45 -11.16 -7.12
N ASP A 96 -6.61 -10.26 -6.15
CA ASP A 96 -7.91 -9.73 -5.75
C ASP A 96 -8.60 -8.85 -6.82
N ALA A 97 -7.91 -8.41 -7.88
CA ALA A 97 -8.43 -7.40 -8.81
C ALA A 97 -9.80 -7.74 -9.39
N LYS A 98 -9.98 -9.00 -9.81
CA LYS A 98 -11.24 -9.50 -10.37
C LYS A 98 -12.22 -9.96 -9.29
N PRO A 99 -11.83 -10.83 -8.33
CA PRO A 99 -12.77 -11.35 -7.33
C PRO A 99 -13.39 -10.28 -6.44
N LYS A 100 -12.66 -9.20 -6.15
CA LYS A 100 -13.13 -8.08 -5.32
C LYS A 100 -13.58 -6.87 -6.15
N GLY A 101 -13.68 -7.00 -7.48
CA GLY A 101 -14.17 -5.91 -8.34
C GLY A 101 -13.36 -4.61 -8.22
N LYS A 102 -12.02 -4.70 -8.17
CA LYS A 102 -11.14 -3.52 -8.03
C LYS A 102 -10.88 -2.79 -9.35
N ILE A 103 -11.11 -3.42 -10.49
CA ILE A 103 -10.85 -2.85 -11.82
C ILE A 103 -11.72 -1.61 -12.11
N PRO A 104 -13.05 -1.60 -11.87
CA PRO A 104 -13.90 -0.41 -12.10
C PRO A 104 -13.48 0.83 -11.29
N TYR A 105 -12.72 0.66 -10.21
CA TYR A 105 -12.22 1.78 -9.41
C TYR A 105 -11.13 2.58 -10.12
N HIS A 106 -10.51 2.06 -11.18
CA HIS A 106 -9.63 2.82 -12.06
C HIS A 106 -10.32 4.09 -12.56
N GLU A 107 -11.45 3.93 -13.23
CA GLU A 107 -12.25 5.04 -13.75
C GLU A 107 -12.88 5.83 -12.60
N LYS A 108 -13.50 5.14 -11.62
CA LYS A 108 -14.21 5.81 -10.52
C LYS A 108 -13.32 6.78 -9.73
N TYR A 109 -12.07 6.41 -9.50
CA TYR A 109 -11.10 7.26 -8.78
C TYR A 109 -10.16 8.03 -9.70
N LYS A 110 -10.38 8.01 -11.03
CA LYS A 110 -9.53 8.67 -12.04
C LYS A 110 -8.05 8.30 -11.86
N ILE A 111 -7.76 7.01 -11.67
CA ILE A 111 -6.38 6.55 -11.40
C ILE A 111 -5.57 6.64 -12.68
N ASP A 112 -4.51 7.45 -12.68
CA ASP A 112 -3.63 7.60 -13.83
C ASP A 112 -2.50 6.57 -13.83
N HIS A 113 -1.98 6.23 -12.65
CA HIS A 113 -0.87 5.30 -12.48
C HIS A 113 -1.02 4.44 -11.22
N TYR A 114 -0.53 3.21 -11.32
CA TYR A 114 -0.42 2.27 -10.22
C TYR A 114 1.03 2.07 -9.79
N PHE A 115 1.24 1.68 -8.54
CA PHE A 115 2.53 1.21 -8.07
C PHE A 115 2.40 0.14 -7.00
N GLY A 116 3.45 -0.67 -6.84
CA GLY A 116 3.49 -1.75 -5.84
C GLY A 116 4.85 -2.45 -5.84
N TYR A 117 5.01 -3.41 -4.92
CA TYR A 117 6.21 -4.25 -4.84
C TYR A 117 6.13 -5.50 -5.72
N ILE A 118 5.00 -5.69 -6.42
CA ILE A 118 4.72 -6.88 -7.20
C ILE A 118 5.37 -6.74 -8.58
N PRO A 119 5.95 -7.80 -9.15
CA PRO A 119 6.46 -7.76 -10.51
C PRO A 119 5.40 -7.33 -11.53
N GLU A 120 5.76 -6.44 -12.44
CA GLU A 120 4.86 -5.93 -13.48
C GLU A 120 4.14 -7.04 -14.29
N PRO A 121 4.81 -8.15 -14.70
CA PRO A 121 4.11 -9.26 -15.36
C PRO A 121 3.01 -9.88 -14.50
N PHE A 122 3.19 -9.94 -13.18
CA PHE A 122 2.19 -10.46 -12.26
C PHE A 122 1.04 -9.46 -12.07
N PHE A 123 1.33 -8.16 -12.00
CA PHE A 123 0.28 -7.13 -12.00
C PHE A 123 -0.62 -7.27 -13.23
N HIS A 124 -0.05 -7.34 -14.44
CA HIS A 124 -0.81 -7.44 -15.69
C HIS A 124 -1.43 -8.81 -15.97
N LYS A 125 -1.11 -9.83 -15.16
CA LYS A 125 -1.89 -11.08 -15.13
C LYS A 125 -3.32 -10.83 -14.61
N HIS A 126 -3.48 -9.84 -13.73
CA HIS A 126 -4.75 -9.58 -13.03
C HIS A 126 -5.41 -8.25 -13.43
N TYR A 127 -4.61 -7.23 -13.76
CA TYR A 127 -5.07 -5.92 -14.24
C TYR A 127 -4.91 -5.75 -15.75
N PRO A 128 -5.71 -4.89 -16.40
CA PRO A 128 -5.55 -4.56 -17.82
C PRO A 128 -4.14 -4.08 -18.17
N LYS A 129 -3.65 -4.42 -19.37
CA LYS A 129 -2.36 -3.95 -19.89
C LYS A 129 -2.30 -2.45 -20.14
N SER A 130 -3.45 -1.80 -20.30
CA SER A 130 -3.55 -0.35 -20.45
C SER A 130 -3.27 0.42 -19.16
N PHE A 131 -3.35 -0.24 -17.99
CA PHE A 131 -3.14 0.43 -16.71
C PHE A 131 -1.65 0.60 -16.45
N LYS A 132 -1.18 1.84 -16.39
CA LYS A 132 0.24 2.12 -16.16
C LYS A 132 0.64 1.67 -14.76
N TYR A 133 1.73 0.91 -14.66
CA TYR A 133 2.21 0.36 -13.40
C TYR A 133 3.70 0.59 -13.23
N LYS A 134 4.13 0.89 -12.01
CA LYS A 134 5.54 0.93 -11.63
C LYS A 134 5.80 0.01 -10.44
N GLU A 135 6.64 -0.99 -10.67
CA GLU A 135 7.24 -1.74 -9.59
C GLU A 135 8.21 -0.86 -8.80
N ILE A 136 8.02 -0.80 -7.48
CA ILE A 136 8.90 -0.11 -6.54
C ILE A 136 9.17 -1.00 -5.34
N PHE A 137 10.39 -0.93 -4.81
CA PHE A 137 10.76 -1.62 -3.59
C PHE A 137 10.62 -0.68 -2.39
N TYR A 138 9.80 -1.05 -1.42
CA TYR A 138 9.66 -0.32 -0.16
C TYR A 138 9.57 -1.29 1.03
N GLY A 139 9.87 -0.77 2.22
CA GLY A 139 9.87 -1.54 3.47
C GLY A 139 11.25 -2.02 3.92
N VAL A 140 12.31 -1.58 3.26
CA VAL A 140 13.70 -1.82 3.67
C VAL A 140 14.28 -0.48 4.12
N GLU A 141 14.47 -0.31 5.42
CA GLU A 141 15.13 0.88 5.98
C GLU A 141 16.65 0.63 6.04
N PRO A 142 17.50 1.35 5.28
CA PRO A 142 18.94 1.10 5.24
C PRO A 142 19.60 1.10 6.61
N LYS A 143 19.10 1.95 7.53
CA LYS A 143 19.57 2.04 8.92
C LYS A 143 19.44 0.73 9.70
N LEU A 144 18.50 -0.15 9.34
CA LEU A 144 18.38 -1.47 9.96
C LEU A 144 19.52 -2.42 9.57
N TYR A 145 20.26 -2.06 8.51
CA TYR A 145 21.40 -2.81 8.00
C TYR A 145 22.73 -2.13 8.34
N GLU A 146 22.70 -1.04 9.10
CA GLU A 146 23.89 -0.46 9.72
C GLU A 146 24.29 -1.31 10.94
N ASN A 147 25.58 -1.63 11.08
CA ASN A 147 26.13 -2.35 12.24
C ASN A 147 25.55 -3.76 12.50
N LEU A 148 25.25 -4.51 11.44
CA LEU A 148 24.72 -5.88 11.56
C LEU A 148 25.68 -6.80 12.33
N THR A 149 25.14 -7.56 13.29
CA THR A 149 25.86 -8.67 13.91
C THR A 149 26.34 -9.64 12.82
N PRO A 150 27.64 -9.98 12.76
CA PRO A 150 28.18 -10.94 11.79
C PRO A 150 27.42 -12.27 11.85
N TYR A 151 27.20 -12.91 10.70
CA TYR A 151 26.42 -14.16 10.61
C TYR A 151 26.93 -15.23 11.59
N SER A 152 28.24 -15.34 11.77
CA SER A 152 28.88 -16.27 12.70
C SER A 152 28.50 -16.07 14.17
N LYS A 153 28.08 -14.86 14.55
CA LYS A 153 27.69 -14.48 15.92
C LYS A 153 26.18 -14.44 16.13
N ARG A 154 25.36 -14.74 15.11
CA ARG A 154 23.90 -14.78 15.22
C ARG A 154 23.46 -16.10 15.86
N ILE A 155 22.30 -16.08 16.52
CA ILE A 155 21.67 -17.27 17.09
C ILE A 155 21.14 -18.12 15.94
N LYS A 156 21.51 -19.41 15.91
CA LYS A 156 21.21 -20.33 14.80
C LYS A 156 20.12 -21.34 15.15
N GLU A 157 19.82 -21.45 16.44
CA GLU A 157 18.95 -22.48 17.02
C GLU A 157 17.49 -22.01 17.12
N ARG A 158 17.18 -20.78 16.70
CA ARG A 158 15.82 -20.23 16.69
C ARG A 158 15.58 -19.31 15.50
N ILE A 159 14.35 -19.32 15.01
CA ILE A 159 13.88 -18.39 13.97
C ILE A 159 13.12 -17.27 14.67
N LEU A 160 13.47 -16.01 14.37
CA LEU A 160 12.66 -14.87 14.81
C LEU A 160 11.35 -14.85 14.01
N CYS A 161 10.22 -15.05 14.69
CA CYS A 161 8.91 -14.79 14.11
C CYS A 161 8.51 -13.35 14.46
N SER A 162 8.71 -12.42 13.53
CA SER A 162 8.36 -11.00 13.69
C SER A 162 7.00 -10.64 13.09
N GLY A 163 6.29 -11.61 12.50
CA GLY A 163 4.98 -11.43 11.88
C GLY A 163 3.86 -12.09 12.68
N ALA A 164 2.66 -12.12 12.10
CA ALA A 164 1.54 -12.88 12.68
C ALA A 164 1.88 -14.38 12.71
N ALA A 165 1.96 -14.95 13.92
CA ALA A 165 2.07 -16.40 14.07
C ALA A 165 0.71 -17.04 13.76
N GLY A 166 0.70 -18.09 12.95
CA GLY A 166 -0.49 -18.91 12.72
C GLY A 166 -0.99 -19.53 14.03
N ARG A 167 -2.28 -19.92 14.07
CA ARG A 167 -2.83 -20.58 15.26
C ARG A 167 -2.06 -21.87 15.56
N THR A 168 -1.63 -22.03 16.80
CA THR A 168 -0.78 -23.15 17.22
C THR A 168 -1.56 -24.34 17.77
N ASP A 169 -2.88 -24.27 17.83
CA ASP A 169 -3.69 -25.38 18.31
C ASP A 169 -3.65 -26.57 17.32
N LEU A 170 -3.82 -27.78 17.86
CA LEU A 170 -3.58 -29.03 17.14
C LEU A 170 -4.42 -29.13 15.86
N LEU A 171 -5.67 -28.67 15.90
CA LEU A 171 -6.59 -28.75 14.76
C LEU A 171 -6.12 -27.90 13.58
N TYR A 172 -5.65 -26.67 13.85
CA TYR A 172 -5.14 -25.80 12.78
C TYR A 172 -3.81 -26.32 12.22
N ARG A 173 -2.93 -26.85 13.06
CA ARG A 173 -1.69 -27.51 12.60
C ARG A 173 -1.97 -28.69 11.67
N LEU A 174 -2.93 -29.55 12.02
CA LEU A 174 -3.37 -30.67 11.17
C LEU A 174 -3.94 -30.19 9.83
N LYS A 175 -4.72 -29.11 9.83
CA LYS A 175 -5.26 -28.51 8.60
C LYS A 175 -4.16 -27.96 7.70
N ASP A 176 -3.15 -27.29 8.26
CA ASP A 176 -2.05 -26.72 7.49
C ASP A 176 -1.16 -27.82 6.88
N ILE A 177 -0.89 -28.91 7.62
CA ILE A 177 -0.17 -30.08 7.08
C ILE A 177 -0.90 -30.64 5.87
N ARG A 178 -2.22 -30.83 5.95
CA ARG A 178 -3.02 -31.34 4.81
C ARG A 178 -3.02 -30.40 3.61
N ARG A 179 -2.98 -29.08 3.83
CA ARG A 179 -2.92 -28.08 2.75
C ARG A 179 -1.57 -28.03 2.04
N GLY A 180 -0.47 -28.26 2.77
CA GLY A 180 0.89 -28.26 2.22
C GLY A 180 1.27 -29.55 1.48
N THR A 181 0.46 -30.61 1.56
CA THR A 181 0.66 -31.89 0.87
C THR A 181 -0.16 -32.03 -0.41
N ALA A 182 -0.74 -30.95 -0.93
CA ALA A 182 -1.50 -30.90 -2.18
C ALA A 182 -0.71 -30.20 -3.30
#